data_AF-A0A7C2QA09-F1
#
_entry.id   AF-A0A7C2QA09-F1
#
_cell.length_a   1.000
_cell.length_b   1.000
_cell.length_c   1.000
_cell.angle_alpha   90.00
_cell.angle_beta   90.00
_cell.angle_gamma   90.00
#
_symmetry.space_group_name_H-M   'P 1'
#
loop_
_entity.id
_entity.type
_entity.pdbx_description
1 polymer ?
#
loop_
_entity_poly.entity_id
_entity_poly.type
_entity_poly.pdbx_seq_one_letter_code
_entity_poly.pdbx_strand_id
1 'polypeptide(L)'
;MFRVSLYVCVAALLVLLVPLQAAPIYTEDFEGATQTVDWEQNTGESPLDLNVPFQATLPADWIYGNDGWGLTSGWDVISLQPYAYQGRSFHSWAIYDSHKAASPTIFLNPGRYRLSFWLRMGGLRPLDGNPGGATWVEWGILKKENGLSDSQPGAPGWSKPPITQGNFMDWRQFTVTFDIATAGEYRVGFKVGSVTPLGVYANVDNIVLEREGVALSGVVTLGDYGGDYTRQSVTVQVLNPADHSDVKDVVTVPLASDGAYEIASLNVAAGTYDIALKASHWLTTIVRGVTIPGGTANATLRNGDVDGDDEVTLFDFGELVAAFGSVPGDSNWNPEADLDGDEEVTLFDFGVLVSNFGQIGDQ
;
A
#
# COMPACT_ATOMS: atom_id res chain seq x y z
N MET A 1 19.88 -55.19 -24.47
CA MET A 1 20.22 -54.72 -23.12
C MET A 1 20.42 -53.21 -23.20
N PHE A 2 19.35 -52.42 -23.10
CA PHE A 2 19.41 -50.96 -22.91
C PHE A 2 18.14 -50.55 -22.16
N ARG A 3 18.29 -50.20 -20.88
CA ARG A 3 17.24 -49.57 -20.07
C ARG A 3 17.40 -48.06 -20.24
N VAL A 4 16.34 -47.37 -20.68
CA VAL A 4 16.26 -45.91 -20.67
C VAL A 4 15.54 -45.53 -19.38
N SER A 5 16.25 -44.97 -18.42
CA SER A 5 15.66 -44.38 -17.22
C SER A 5 15.17 -42.97 -17.55
N LEU A 6 13.86 -42.76 -17.48
CA LEU A 6 13.24 -41.44 -17.62
C LEU A 6 13.28 -40.77 -16.24
N TYR A 7 14.18 -39.81 -16.05
CA TYR A 7 14.16 -38.94 -14.87
C TYR A 7 13.08 -37.87 -15.10
N VAL A 8 11.96 -37.99 -14.40
CA VAL A 8 10.97 -36.92 -14.28
C VAL A 8 11.51 -35.94 -13.24
N CYS A 9 12.11 -34.84 -13.69
CA CYS A 9 12.37 -33.69 -12.83
C CYS A 9 11.03 -33.07 -12.47
N VAL A 10 10.58 -33.26 -11.23
CA VAL A 10 9.50 -32.46 -10.66
C VAL A 10 10.06 -31.05 -10.46
N ALA A 11 9.67 -30.13 -11.34
CA ALA A 11 9.92 -28.72 -11.14
C ALA A 11 9.03 -28.26 -9.97
N ALA A 12 9.64 -28.09 -8.80
CA ALA A 12 8.99 -27.40 -7.69
C ALA A 12 8.69 -25.97 -8.15
N LEU A 13 7.41 -25.69 -8.39
CA LEU A 13 6.93 -24.35 -8.69
C LEU A 13 7.06 -23.56 -7.38
N LEU A 14 8.16 -22.83 -7.24
CA LEU A 14 8.33 -21.85 -6.18
C LEU A 14 7.30 -20.74 -6.43
N VAL A 15 6.12 -20.86 -5.81
CA VAL A 15 5.16 -19.77 -5.72
C VAL A 15 5.82 -18.71 -4.85
N LEU A 16 6.48 -17.75 -5.51
CA LEU A 16 6.83 -16.49 -4.88
C LEU A 16 5.52 -15.86 -4.43
N LEU A 17 5.19 -16.04 -3.15
CA LEU A 17 4.22 -15.24 -2.43
C LEU A 17 4.74 -13.80 -2.46
N VAL A 18 4.41 -13.08 -3.53
CA VAL A 18 4.51 -11.63 -3.55
C VAL A 18 3.48 -11.17 -2.51
N PRO A 19 3.89 -10.53 -1.40
CA PRO A 19 2.93 -9.98 -0.46
C PRO A 19 2.04 -9.05 -1.27
N LEU A 20 0.72 -9.28 -1.19
CA LEU A 20 -0.27 -8.47 -1.88
C LEU A 20 -0.13 -7.05 -1.32
N GLN A 21 0.64 -6.20 -1.98
CA GLN A 21 0.80 -4.82 -1.60
C GLN A 21 -0.60 -4.21 -1.67
N ALA A 22 -1.05 -3.58 -0.57
CA ALA A 22 -2.38 -2.98 -0.52
C ALA A 22 -2.57 -2.10 -1.75
N ALA A 23 -3.71 -2.26 -2.44
CA ALA A 23 -3.97 -1.54 -3.68
C ALA A 23 -3.82 -0.03 -3.45
N PRO A 24 -3.21 0.71 -4.39
CA PRO A 24 -3.02 2.15 -4.24
C PRO A 24 -4.37 2.84 -4.08
N ILE A 25 -4.42 3.83 -3.19
CA ILE A 25 -5.63 4.62 -2.89
C ILE A 25 -5.98 5.51 -4.09
N TYR A 26 -4.95 6.02 -4.76
CA TYR A 26 -5.10 6.83 -5.96
C TYR A 26 -3.90 6.63 -6.88
N THR A 27 -4.19 6.53 -8.17
CA THR A 27 -3.18 6.48 -9.23
C THR A 27 -3.55 7.45 -10.36
N GLU A 28 -2.56 8.08 -10.96
CA GLU A 28 -2.71 8.87 -12.18
C GLU A 28 -1.47 8.68 -13.07
N ASP A 29 -1.69 8.12 -14.25
CA ASP A 29 -0.71 7.91 -15.32
C ASP A 29 -0.92 8.87 -16.50
N PHE A 30 -1.89 9.78 -16.39
CA PHE A 30 -2.24 10.76 -17.42
C PHE A 30 -2.65 10.14 -18.77
N GLU A 31 -3.01 8.85 -18.81
CA GLU A 31 -3.59 8.19 -19.99
C GLU A 31 -5.11 8.37 -20.11
N GLY A 32 -5.72 8.94 -19.08
CA GLY A 32 -7.16 9.23 -19.02
C GLY A 32 -7.64 10.37 -19.93
N ALA A 33 -8.92 10.70 -19.79
CA ALA A 33 -9.51 11.83 -20.50
C ALA A 33 -8.86 13.16 -20.07
N THR A 34 -8.81 14.11 -20.99
CA THR A 34 -8.35 15.48 -20.74
C THR A 34 -9.49 16.46 -20.95
N GLN A 35 -9.33 17.66 -20.40
CA GLN A 35 -10.22 18.80 -20.61
C GLN A 35 -9.41 20.01 -21.07
N THR A 36 -9.95 20.75 -22.04
CA THR A 36 -9.41 22.04 -22.44
C THR A 36 -10.13 23.14 -21.68
N VAL A 37 -9.37 24.07 -21.11
CA VAL A 37 -9.88 25.20 -20.34
C VAL A 37 -9.35 26.51 -20.89
N ASP A 38 -10.11 27.58 -20.72
CA ASP A 38 -9.62 28.92 -20.99
C ASP A 38 -8.57 29.30 -19.94
N TRP A 39 -7.40 29.75 -20.40
CA TRP A 39 -6.27 30.15 -19.56
C TRP A 39 -5.53 31.34 -20.19
N GLU A 40 -5.88 32.56 -19.76
CA GLU A 40 -5.37 33.80 -20.37
C GLU A 40 -3.84 33.95 -20.29
N GLN A 41 -3.19 33.28 -19.33
CA GLN A 41 -1.73 33.31 -19.19
C GLN A 41 -1.01 32.37 -20.17
N ASN A 42 -1.72 31.47 -20.89
CA ASN A 42 -1.07 30.61 -21.88
C ASN A 42 -0.77 31.39 -23.16
N THR A 43 0.43 31.96 -23.25
CA THR A 43 0.84 32.72 -24.43
C THR A 43 1.66 31.89 -25.42
N GLY A 44 1.76 30.57 -25.22
CA GLY A 44 2.50 29.67 -26.12
C GLY A 44 4.02 29.80 -26.03
N GLU A 45 4.55 30.26 -24.89
CA GLU A 45 5.99 30.50 -24.70
C GLU A 45 6.78 29.23 -24.36
N SER A 46 6.12 28.15 -23.92
CA SER A 46 6.75 26.83 -23.83
C SER A 46 6.71 26.13 -25.18
N PRO A 47 7.86 25.65 -25.69
CA PRO A 47 7.89 24.88 -26.95
C PRO A 47 7.24 23.50 -26.83
N LEU A 48 6.91 23.06 -25.61
CA LEU A 48 6.26 21.77 -25.34
C LEU A 48 4.75 21.92 -25.16
N ASP A 49 4.26 23.15 -25.05
CA ASP A 49 2.83 23.43 -24.96
C ASP A 49 2.25 23.52 -26.38
N LEU A 50 1.42 22.56 -26.75
CA LEU A 50 0.83 22.46 -28.08
C LEU A 50 -0.59 23.04 -28.13
N ASN A 51 -1.05 23.68 -27.05
CA ASN A 51 -2.36 24.28 -27.00
C ASN A 51 -2.46 25.51 -27.91
N VAL A 52 -3.70 25.82 -28.29
CA VAL A 52 -4.00 27.12 -28.87
C VAL A 52 -3.72 28.19 -27.81
N PRO A 53 -3.14 29.35 -28.17
CA PRO A 53 -2.96 30.44 -27.22
C PRO A 53 -4.25 30.77 -26.47
N PHE A 54 -4.10 31.08 -25.19
CA PHE A 54 -5.15 31.35 -24.22
C PHE A 54 -6.00 30.14 -23.82
N GLN A 55 -5.56 28.93 -24.15
CA GLN A 55 -6.15 27.68 -23.69
C GLN A 55 -5.10 26.80 -23.03
N ALA A 56 -5.49 25.91 -22.15
CA ALA A 56 -4.61 24.89 -21.59
C ALA A 56 -5.33 23.55 -21.53
N THR A 57 -4.54 22.46 -21.58
CA THR A 57 -5.07 21.10 -21.46
C THR A 57 -4.67 20.52 -20.11
N LEU A 58 -5.66 20.09 -19.33
CA LEU A 58 -5.49 19.42 -18.04
C LEU A 58 -6.07 18.01 -18.11
N PRO A 59 -5.66 17.11 -17.20
CA PRO A 59 -6.40 15.88 -16.97
C PRO A 59 -7.84 16.22 -16.56
N ALA A 60 -8.81 15.40 -16.96
CA ALA A 60 -10.21 15.64 -16.67
C ALA A 60 -10.46 15.74 -15.15
N ASP A 61 -11.37 16.62 -14.75
CA ASP A 61 -11.81 16.82 -13.35
C ASP A 61 -10.73 17.33 -12.38
N TRP A 62 -9.52 17.62 -12.87
CA TRP A 62 -8.52 18.36 -12.09
C TRP A 62 -8.95 19.81 -11.92
N ILE A 63 -8.72 20.35 -10.73
CA ILE A 63 -8.91 21.78 -10.44
C ILE A 63 -7.60 22.51 -10.67
N TYR A 64 -7.69 23.79 -11.01
CA TYR A 64 -6.53 24.62 -11.35
C TYR A 64 -6.69 26.05 -10.85
N GLY A 65 -5.58 26.77 -10.73
CA GLY A 65 -5.56 28.14 -10.23
C GLY A 65 -4.20 28.83 -10.39
N ASN A 66 -4.20 30.15 -10.31
CA ASN A 66 -3.02 31.01 -10.40
C ASN A 66 -2.86 31.78 -9.07
N ASP A 67 -1.62 32.08 -8.66
CA ASP A 67 -1.35 32.94 -7.49
C ASP A 67 -1.49 34.45 -7.80
N GLY A 68 -1.64 34.82 -9.07
CA GLY A 68 -2.05 36.15 -9.51
C GLY A 68 -0.93 37.16 -9.75
N TRP A 69 0.32 36.72 -9.93
CA TRP A 69 1.48 37.62 -10.03
C TRP A 69 2.08 37.74 -11.43
N GLY A 70 1.67 36.89 -12.38
CA GLY A 70 2.52 36.62 -13.52
C GLY A 70 2.02 36.86 -14.92
N LEU A 71 2.98 36.74 -15.83
CA LEU A 71 2.86 37.12 -17.22
C LEU A 71 2.41 35.95 -18.09
N THR A 72 3.05 34.78 -17.93
CA THR A 72 2.73 33.62 -18.75
C THR A 72 3.01 32.29 -18.08
N SER A 73 2.06 31.38 -18.25
CA SER A 73 2.08 30.02 -17.76
C SER A 73 1.12 29.15 -18.56
N GLY A 74 1.28 27.84 -18.49
CA GLY A 74 0.36 26.93 -19.14
C GLY A 74 0.51 25.49 -18.66
N TRP A 75 -0.39 24.66 -19.18
CA TRP A 75 -0.42 23.22 -18.96
C TRP A 75 -0.72 22.49 -20.24
N ASP A 76 -0.17 21.28 -20.35
CA ASP A 76 -0.53 20.35 -21.39
C ASP A 76 -0.39 18.90 -20.87
N VAL A 77 -0.94 17.93 -21.61
CA VAL A 77 -0.71 16.50 -21.37
C VAL A 77 0.00 15.93 -22.59
N ILE A 78 1.31 15.73 -22.46
CA ILE A 78 2.22 15.49 -23.59
C ILE A 78 2.71 14.04 -23.63
N SER A 79 2.89 13.47 -24.83
CA SER A 79 3.45 12.11 -25.05
C SER A 79 4.85 12.09 -25.66
N LEU A 80 5.46 13.27 -25.84
CA LEU A 80 6.71 13.40 -26.59
C LEU A 80 7.88 12.90 -25.75
N GLN A 81 8.52 11.79 -26.10
CA GLN A 81 9.80 11.43 -25.49
C GLN A 81 10.91 12.42 -25.90
N PRO A 82 11.85 12.80 -24.99
CA PRO A 82 12.03 12.29 -23.61
C PRO A 82 11.17 13.01 -22.54
N TYR A 83 10.21 13.84 -22.94
CA TYR A 83 9.40 14.70 -22.05
C TYR A 83 8.20 14.00 -21.38
N ALA A 84 7.86 12.77 -21.79
CA ALA A 84 7.02 11.84 -21.06
C ALA A 84 7.85 10.64 -20.57
N TYR A 85 7.68 10.23 -19.31
CA TYR A 85 8.41 9.10 -18.72
C TYR A 85 7.91 7.79 -19.33
N GLN A 86 6.59 7.58 -19.27
CA GLN A 86 5.88 6.56 -20.04
C GLN A 86 4.61 7.17 -20.60
N GLY A 87 4.23 6.78 -21.83
CA GLY A 87 2.98 7.25 -22.42
C GLY A 87 2.86 8.78 -22.44
N ARG A 88 1.98 9.35 -21.62
CA ARG A 88 1.72 10.78 -21.43
C ARG A 88 2.13 11.26 -20.04
N SER A 89 2.48 12.54 -19.94
CA SER A 89 2.79 13.20 -18.67
C SER A 89 2.12 14.57 -18.60
N PHE A 90 1.84 15.02 -17.38
CA PHE A 90 1.32 16.35 -17.14
C PHE A 90 2.45 17.38 -17.19
N HIS A 91 2.47 18.17 -18.26
CA HIS A 91 3.38 19.29 -18.48
C HIS A 91 2.82 20.56 -17.85
N SER A 92 3.67 21.28 -17.12
CA SER A 92 3.31 22.52 -16.44
C SER A 92 4.49 23.48 -16.53
N TRP A 93 4.26 24.73 -16.92
CA TRP A 93 5.36 25.68 -17.15
C TRP A 93 4.99 27.13 -16.81
N ALA A 94 5.97 27.92 -16.39
CA ALA A 94 5.78 29.31 -15.97
C ALA A 94 6.99 30.20 -16.29
N ILE A 95 6.72 31.45 -16.68
CA ILE A 95 7.70 32.55 -16.79
C ILE A 95 7.10 33.76 -16.07
N TYR A 96 7.82 34.26 -15.07
CA TYR A 96 7.34 35.33 -14.19
C TYR A 96 5.96 35.04 -13.57
N ASP A 97 5.58 33.78 -13.38
CA ASP A 97 4.25 33.37 -12.91
C ASP A 97 4.31 32.19 -11.95
N SER A 98 3.19 31.89 -11.29
CA SER A 98 3.00 30.76 -10.38
C SER A 98 1.58 30.25 -10.44
N HIS A 99 1.44 28.97 -10.74
CA HIS A 99 0.15 28.32 -10.91
C HIS A 99 0.17 26.89 -10.37
N LYS A 100 -1.02 26.33 -10.22
CA LYS A 100 -1.24 25.08 -9.49
C LYS A 100 -2.36 24.28 -10.14
N ALA A 101 -2.23 22.97 -10.07
CA ALA A 101 -3.31 22.05 -10.40
C ALA A 101 -3.36 20.90 -9.39
N ALA A 102 -4.55 20.33 -9.19
CA ALA A 102 -4.72 19.21 -8.28
C ALA A 102 -5.78 18.22 -8.76
N SER A 103 -5.58 16.96 -8.41
CA SER A 103 -6.44 15.81 -8.68
C SER A 103 -7.89 16.05 -8.23
N PRO A 104 -8.85 15.22 -8.70
CA PRO A 104 -10.13 15.03 -8.03
C PRO A 104 -9.98 14.71 -6.53
N THR A 105 -11.08 14.79 -5.78
CA THR A 105 -11.04 14.55 -4.34
C THR A 105 -10.86 13.07 -4.01
N ILE A 106 -10.05 12.81 -3.00
CA ILE A 106 -9.70 11.48 -2.48
C ILE A 106 -10.03 11.49 -0.99
N PHE A 107 -10.81 10.54 -0.51
CA PHE A 107 -11.12 10.45 0.91
C PHE A 107 -9.98 9.76 1.66
N LEU A 108 -9.40 10.45 2.64
CA LEU A 108 -8.31 9.92 3.48
C LEU A 108 -8.75 9.88 4.94
N ASN A 109 -8.42 8.80 5.63
CA ASN A 109 -8.58 8.64 7.08
C ASN A 109 -7.30 9.07 7.83
N PRO A 110 -7.35 9.30 9.15
CA PRO A 110 -6.15 9.53 9.93
C PRO A 110 -5.14 8.39 9.78
N GLY A 111 -3.87 8.73 9.65
CA GLY A 111 -2.79 7.78 9.46
C GLY A 111 -1.64 8.34 8.64
N ARG A 112 -0.62 7.50 8.44
CA ARG A 112 0.55 7.84 7.64
C ARG A 112 0.38 7.34 6.21
N TYR A 113 0.82 8.14 5.25
CA TYR A 113 0.65 7.91 3.83
C TYR A 113 1.98 8.10 3.11
N ARG A 114 2.07 7.47 1.94
CA ARG A 114 3.18 7.59 1.00
C ARG A 114 2.64 8.08 -0.34
N LEU A 115 3.21 9.17 -0.84
CA LEU A 115 3.00 9.64 -2.21
C LEU A 115 4.27 9.40 -3.02
N SER A 116 4.12 8.71 -4.15
CA SER A 116 5.19 8.52 -5.13
C SER A 116 4.80 9.12 -6.48
N PHE A 117 5.77 9.69 -7.19
CA PHE A 117 5.56 10.23 -8.54
C PHE A 117 6.90 10.34 -9.27
N TRP A 118 6.86 10.27 -10.61
CA TRP A 118 7.98 10.67 -11.45
C TRP A 118 7.91 12.15 -11.74
N LEU A 119 9.05 12.83 -11.68
CA LEU A 119 9.16 14.24 -11.96
C LEU A 119 10.41 14.51 -12.79
N ARG A 120 10.25 15.34 -13.82
CA ARG A 120 11.33 16.00 -14.56
C ARG A 120 11.11 17.50 -14.51
N MET A 121 12.17 18.29 -14.41
CA MET A 121 12.09 19.75 -14.50
C MET A 121 13.31 20.38 -15.16
N GLY A 122 13.11 21.55 -15.76
CA GLY A 122 14.17 22.28 -16.44
C GLY A 122 13.77 23.72 -16.74
N GLY A 123 14.71 24.46 -17.32
CA GLY A 123 14.47 25.80 -17.87
C GLY A 123 13.75 25.71 -19.21
N LEU A 124 12.96 26.74 -19.52
CA LEU A 124 12.40 26.92 -20.86
C LEU A 124 13.44 27.52 -21.82
N ARG A 125 14.37 28.33 -21.28
CA ARG A 125 15.38 29.05 -22.06
C ARG A 125 16.75 29.00 -21.36
N PRO A 126 17.76 28.28 -21.91
CA PRO A 126 17.64 27.27 -22.95
C PRO A 126 16.80 26.07 -22.47
N LEU A 127 16.07 25.44 -23.39
CA LEU A 127 15.30 24.22 -23.10
C LEU A 127 16.24 23.16 -22.50
N ASP A 128 15.78 22.49 -21.44
CA ASP A 128 16.55 21.48 -20.70
C ASP A 128 17.82 22.04 -20.01
N GLY A 129 17.88 23.36 -19.84
CA GLY A 129 18.88 24.04 -19.02
C GLY A 129 18.47 24.15 -17.57
N ASN A 130 19.33 24.75 -16.75
CA ASN A 130 18.98 25.09 -15.38
C ASN A 130 17.99 26.27 -15.36
N PRO A 131 16.78 26.14 -14.75
CA PRO A 131 15.84 27.25 -14.60
C PRO A 131 16.32 28.34 -13.64
N GLY A 132 17.30 28.04 -12.77
CA GLY A 132 17.90 28.96 -11.82
C GLY A 132 17.16 29.05 -10.48
N GLY A 133 17.86 29.52 -9.44
CA GLY A 133 17.44 29.45 -8.03
C GLY A 133 16.16 30.22 -7.63
N ALA A 134 15.56 30.98 -8.54
CA ALA A 134 14.32 31.72 -8.31
C ALA A 134 13.11 31.07 -9.02
N THR A 135 13.08 29.75 -9.03
CA THR A 135 12.01 28.91 -9.56
C THR A 135 11.61 27.86 -8.53
N TRP A 136 10.38 27.37 -8.60
CA TRP A 136 9.90 26.35 -7.69
C TRP A 136 8.98 25.32 -8.35
N VAL A 137 9.11 24.09 -7.86
CA VAL A 137 8.22 22.97 -8.13
C VAL A 137 7.89 22.32 -6.78
N GLU A 138 6.60 22.23 -6.48
CA GLU A 138 6.08 21.73 -5.21
C GLU A 138 5.06 20.63 -5.47
N TRP A 139 5.06 19.61 -4.62
CA TRP A 139 3.94 18.68 -4.49
C TRP A 139 3.05 19.14 -3.34
N GLY A 140 1.80 18.68 -3.29
CA GLY A 140 0.89 19.08 -2.23
C GLY A 140 -0.15 18.02 -1.90
N ILE A 141 -0.52 17.98 -0.62
CA ILE A 141 -1.69 17.25 -0.12
C ILE A 141 -2.64 18.29 0.48
N LEU A 142 -3.73 18.53 -0.22
CA LEU A 142 -4.58 19.70 -0.01
C LEU A 142 -5.94 19.26 0.49
N LYS A 143 -6.52 19.99 1.43
CA LYS A 143 -7.88 19.69 1.89
C LYS A 143 -8.89 20.31 0.94
N LYS A 144 -9.96 19.58 0.58
CA LYS A 144 -10.99 20.05 -0.36
C LYS A 144 -11.54 21.44 -0.01
N GLU A 145 -11.82 21.67 1.28
CA GLU A 145 -12.38 22.93 1.78
C GLU A 145 -11.46 24.14 1.63
N ASN A 146 -10.14 23.92 1.56
CA ASN A 146 -9.14 24.97 1.37
C ASN A 146 -8.83 25.24 -0.12
N GLY A 147 -9.35 24.41 -1.03
CA GLY A 147 -9.03 24.48 -2.46
C GLY A 147 -7.51 24.47 -2.71
N LEU A 148 -7.06 25.39 -3.57
CA LEU A 148 -5.65 25.56 -3.95
C LEU A 148 -4.92 26.68 -3.17
N SER A 149 -5.48 27.13 -2.04
CA SER A 149 -4.86 28.13 -1.17
C SER A 149 -3.43 27.71 -0.77
N ASP A 150 -2.51 28.68 -0.64
CA ASP A 150 -1.18 28.41 -0.07
C ASP A 150 -1.25 28.09 1.42
N SER A 151 -2.22 28.67 2.13
CA SER A 151 -2.54 28.29 3.50
C SER A 151 -3.45 27.06 3.48
N GLN A 152 -2.96 25.95 4.02
CA GLN A 152 -3.65 24.65 4.05
C GLN A 152 -3.84 24.18 5.50
N PRO A 153 -4.67 24.86 6.31
CA PRO A 153 -4.91 24.45 7.68
C PRO A 153 -5.46 23.03 7.75
N GLY A 154 -4.89 22.22 8.63
CA GLY A 154 -5.31 20.83 8.85
C GLY A 154 -4.90 19.83 7.75
N ALA A 155 -4.03 20.23 6.82
CA ALA A 155 -3.45 19.35 5.80
C ALA A 155 -1.92 19.52 5.74
N PRO A 156 -1.18 18.55 5.16
CA PRO A 156 0.26 18.71 4.93
C PRO A 156 0.58 19.95 4.07
N GLY A 157 -0.32 20.31 3.14
CA GLY A 157 -0.19 21.48 2.30
C GLY A 157 0.86 21.31 1.20
N TRP A 158 1.33 22.45 0.67
CA TRP A 158 2.34 22.50 -0.38
C TRP A 158 3.76 22.34 0.19
N SER A 159 4.61 21.59 -0.51
CA SER A 159 5.96 21.25 -0.05
C SER A 159 6.98 21.20 -1.20
N LYS A 160 8.14 21.82 -0.96
CA LYS A 160 9.32 21.76 -1.86
C LYS A 160 10.15 20.50 -1.64
N PRO A 161 10.54 20.13 -0.39
CA PRO A 161 11.37 18.94 -0.19
C PRO A 161 10.62 17.67 -0.59
N PRO A 162 11.27 16.67 -1.21
CA PRO A 162 12.70 16.58 -1.49
C PRO A 162 13.11 17.06 -2.90
N ILE A 163 12.23 17.77 -3.61
CA ILE A 163 12.50 18.29 -4.95
C ILE A 163 13.57 19.39 -4.86
N THR A 164 14.63 19.25 -5.65
CA THR A 164 15.68 20.27 -5.72
C THR A 164 15.19 21.43 -6.57
N GLN A 165 15.19 22.63 -5.99
CA GLN A 165 14.67 23.83 -6.65
C GLN A 165 15.73 24.47 -7.53
N GLY A 166 15.31 25.11 -8.61
CA GLY A 166 16.20 25.91 -9.45
C GLY A 166 17.39 25.16 -10.05
N ASN A 167 17.19 23.88 -10.38
CA ASN A 167 18.14 23.00 -11.04
C ASN A 167 17.45 22.22 -12.16
N PHE A 168 18.19 21.89 -13.21
CA PHE A 168 17.73 20.89 -14.17
C PHE A 168 17.72 19.53 -13.47
N MET A 169 16.68 18.76 -13.72
CA MET A 169 16.54 17.39 -13.24
C MET A 169 15.83 16.58 -14.29
N ASP A 170 16.54 15.62 -14.87
CA ASP A 170 15.93 14.58 -15.69
C ASP A 170 15.01 13.70 -14.85
N TRP A 171 14.23 12.83 -15.49
CA TRP A 171 13.25 11.97 -14.84
C TRP A 171 13.81 11.29 -13.59
N ARG A 172 13.20 11.64 -12.46
CA ARG A 172 13.54 11.10 -11.15
C ARG A 172 12.27 10.75 -10.41
N GLN A 173 12.25 9.57 -9.82
CA GLN A 173 11.18 9.19 -8.92
C GLN A 173 11.38 9.84 -7.55
N PHE A 174 10.28 10.37 -7.03
CA PHE A 174 10.18 10.87 -5.67
C PHE A 174 9.20 10.01 -4.88
N THR A 175 9.53 9.78 -3.61
CA THR A 175 8.67 9.15 -2.62
C THR A 175 8.72 9.99 -1.36
N VAL A 176 7.54 10.43 -0.90
CA VAL A 176 7.39 11.27 0.29
C VAL A 176 6.38 10.65 1.23
N THR A 177 6.62 10.79 2.54
CA THR A 177 5.69 10.32 3.57
C THR A 177 5.12 11.50 4.34
N PHE A 178 3.84 11.43 4.69
CA PHE A 178 3.15 12.47 5.46
C PHE A 178 2.02 11.86 6.29
N ASP A 179 1.60 12.60 7.31
CA ASP A 179 0.49 12.20 8.19
C ASP A 179 -0.78 12.97 7.84
N ILE A 180 -1.91 12.26 7.88
CA ILE A 180 -3.24 12.83 7.90
C ILE A 180 -3.76 12.75 9.34
N ALA A 181 -4.08 13.90 9.93
CA ALA A 181 -4.57 13.99 11.30
C ALA A 181 -6.11 13.85 11.38
N THR A 182 -6.84 14.29 10.36
CA THR A 182 -8.30 14.32 10.35
C THR A 182 -8.86 13.65 9.11
N ALA A 183 -9.87 12.80 9.27
CA ALA A 183 -10.58 12.19 8.14
C ALA A 183 -11.20 13.28 7.25
N GLY A 184 -11.20 13.10 5.94
CA GLY A 184 -11.86 14.02 5.02
C GLY A 184 -11.45 13.85 3.57
N GLU A 185 -11.96 14.75 2.72
CA GLU A 185 -11.60 14.81 1.31
C GLU A 185 -10.35 15.67 1.08
N TYR A 186 -9.35 15.07 0.45
CA TYR A 186 -8.07 15.68 0.08
C TYR A 186 -7.84 15.63 -1.43
N ARG A 187 -6.78 16.27 -1.91
CA ARG A 187 -6.29 16.22 -3.30
C ARG A 187 -4.78 16.11 -3.32
N VAL A 188 -4.24 15.45 -4.34
CA VAL A 188 -2.81 15.51 -4.68
C VAL A 188 -2.62 16.63 -5.68
N GLY A 189 -1.69 17.55 -5.43
CA GLY A 189 -1.47 18.71 -6.28
C GLY A 189 -0.01 18.94 -6.64
N PHE A 190 0.19 19.71 -7.70
CA PHE A 190 1.49 20.22 -8.11
C PHE A 190 1.41 21.73 -8.36
N LYS A 191 2.42 22.45 -7.88
CA LYS A 191 2.60 23.90 -8.05
C LYS A 191 3.92 24.17 -8.74
N VAL A 192 3.89 25.02 -9.76
CA VAL A 192 5.05 25.38 -10.57
C VAL A 192 5.11 26.89 -10.69
N GLY A 193 6.30 27.47 -10.52
CA GLY A 193 6.46 28.91 -10.68
C GLY A 193 7.89 29.37 -10.90
N SER A 194 8.02 30.54 -11.51
CA SER A 194 9.29 31.20 -11.81
C SER A 194 9.12 32.70 -11.69
N VAL A 195 10.12 33.40 -11.14
CA VAL A 195 10.21 34.87 -11.21
C VAL A 195 11.33 35.33 -12.14
N THR A 196 11.74 34.48 -13.09
CA THR A 196 12.84 34.76 -14.02
C THR A 196 12.40 34.61 -15.47
N PRO A 197 13.10 35.24 -16.42
CA PRO A 197 12.81 35.10 -17.85
C PRO A 197 13.31 33.77 -18.42
N LEU A 198 14.10 32.99 -17.67
CA LEU A 198 14.53 31.64 -18.07
C LEU A 198 13.36 30.67 -18.04
N GLY A 199 12.36 30.96 -17.19
CA GLY A 199 11.20 30.11 -16.98
C GLY A 199 11.54 28.79 -16.29
N VAL A 200 10.49 28.05 -15.95
CA VAL A 200 10.60 26.67 -15.48
C VAL A 200 9.51 25.84 -16.14
N TYR A 201 9.81 24.58 -16.40
CA TYR A 201 8.80 23.56 -16.63
C TYR A 201 8.96 22.42 -15.62
N ALA A 202 7.87 21.71 -15.38
CA ALA A 202 7.81 20.43 -14.68
C ALA A 202 6.91 19.47 -15.47
N ASN A 203 7.39 18.24 -15.67
CA ASN A 203 6.58 17.13 -16.15
C ASN A 203 6.41 16.14 -15.01
N VAL A 204 5.16 15.78 -14.71
CA VAL A 204 4.80 14.80 -13.69
C VAL A 204 4.18 13.59 -14.37
N ASP A 205 4.52 12.39 -13.90
CA ASP A 205 3.95 11.14 -14.37
C ASP A 205 3.85 10.10 -13.23
N ASN A 206 2.99 9.10 -13.38
CA ASN A 206 2.85 7.93 -12.50
C ASN A 206 2.72 8.31 -11.03
N ILE A 207 1.71 9.12 -10.73
CA ILE A 207 1.35 9.47 -9.35
C ILE A 207 0.72 8.24 -8.70
N VAL A 208 1.21 7.89 -7.51
CA VAL A 208 0.66 6.81 -6.69
C VAL A 208 0.58 7.28 -5.25
N LEU A 209 -0.61 7.26 -4.68
CA LEU A 209 -0.85 7.52 -3.26
C LEU A 209 -1.27 6.23 -2.58
N GLU A 210 -0.56 5.87 -1.52
CA GLU A 210 -0.78 4.65 -0.75
C GLU A 210 -0.84 5.00 0.74
N ARG A 211 -1.55 4.18 1.50
CA ARG A 211 -1.38 4.20 2.95
C ARG A 211 -0.02 3.61 3.28
N GLU A 212 0.73 4.25 4.15
CA GLU A 212 1.97 3.66 4.60
C GLU A 212 1.64 2.53 5.57
N GLY A 213 1.98 1.32 5.14
CA GLY A 213 1.82 0.11 5.92
C GLY A 213 2.45 0.23 7.29
N VAL A 214 1.73 -0.29 8.30
CA VAL A 214 2.18 -0.24 9.68
C VAL A 214 2.62 -1.65 10.08
N ALA A 215 3.89 -1.82 10.45
CA ALA A 215 4.45 -3.15 10.65
C ALA A 215 4.04 -3.79 12.00
N LEU A 216 3.83 -5.11 11.97
CA LEU A 216 3.63 -5.98 13.14
C LEU A 216 4.47 -7.24 12.95
N SER A 217 5.03 -7.77 14.03
CA SER A 217 5.77 -9.04 14.02
C SER A 217 5.41 -9.88 15.23
N GLY A 218 5.84 -11.13 15.25
CA GLY A 218 5.63 -12.00 16.40
C GLY A 218 6.22 -13.39 16.19
N VAL A 219 6.11 -14.20 17.24
CA VAL A 219 6.39 -15.63 17.22
C VAL A 219 5.16 -16.35 17.74
N VAL A 220 4.65 -17.29 16.94
CA VAL A 220 3.58 -18.21 17.30
C VAL A 220 4.19 -19.57 17.62
N THR A 221 3.93 -20.07 18.82
CA THR A 221 4.13 -21.47 19.15
C THR A 221 2.83 -22.22 18.86
N LEU A 222 2.86 -23.18 17.94
CA LEU A 222 1.75 -24.09 17.67
C LEU A 222 1.78 -25.20 18.71
N GLY A 223 0.82 -25.19 19.64
CA GLY A 223 0.75 -26.17 20.73
C GLY A 223 0.63 -27.59 20.20
N ASP A 224 1.36 -28.51 20.83
CA ASP A 224 1.32 -29.96 20.57
C ASP A 224 1.66 -30.40 19.13
N TYR A 225 2.25 -29.50 18.32
CA TYR A 225 2.56 -29.75 16.92
C TYR A 225 4.08 -29.88 16.70
N GLY A 226 4.49 -31.05 16.21
CA GLY A 226 5.87 -31.40 15.86
C GLY A 226 6.20 -31.26 14.37
N GLY A 227 5.20 -30.97 13.53
CA GLY A 227 5.34 -30.82 12.09
C GLY A 227 6.09 -29.56 11.62
N ASP A 228 6.14 -29.38 10.31
CA ASP A 228 6.81 -28.24 9.67
C ASP A 228 5.95 -26.96 9.76
N TYR A 229 6.41 -25.97 10.54
CA TYR A 229 5.74 -24.69 10.70
C TYR A 229 5.63 -23.90 9.40
N THR A 230 6.54 -24.11 8.43
CA THR A 230 6.51 -23.38 7.16
C THR A 230 5.34 -23.76 6.25
N ARG A 231 4.64 -24.86 6.58
CA ARG A 231 3.40 -25.28 5.93
C ARG A 231 2.16 -24.66 6.55
N GLN A 232 2.32 -23.98 7.68
CA GLN A 232 1.25 -23.35 8.43
C GLN A 232 1.23 -21.84 8.19
N SER A 233 0.06 -21.26 8.36
CA SER A 233 -0.15 -19.81 8.33
C SER A 233 -0.93 -19.37 9.57
N VAL A 234 -0.69 -18.14 10.02
CA VAL A 234 -1.47 -17.51 11.08
C VAL A 234 -2.31 -16.40 10.49
N THR A 235 -3.60 -16.42 10.82
CA THR A 235 -4.52 -15.30 10.60
C THR A 235 -4.41 -14.36 11.78
N VAL A 236 -4.05 -13.11 11.48
CA VAL A 236 -3.88 -12.02 12.43
C VAL A 236 -5.03 -11.05 12.26
N GLN A 237 -5.83 -10.87 13.31
CA GLN A 237 -6.87 -9.84 13.35
C GLN A 237 -6.45 -8.72 14.30
N VAL A 238 -6.56 -7.47 13.84
CA VAL A 238 -6.32 -6.29 14.66
C VAL A 238 -7.64 -5.83 15.25
N LEU A 239 -7.77 -5.90 16.56
CA LEU A 239 -9.02 -5.67 17.28
C LEU A 239 -9.01 -4.35 18.04
N ASN A 240 -10.19 -3.73 18.16
CA ASN A 240 -10.39 -2.65 19.12
C ASN A 240 -10.23 -3.19 20.56
N PRO A 241 -9.32 -2.64 21.39
CA PRO A 241 -9.11 -3.10 22.78
C PRO A 241 -10.31 -2.97 23.71
N ALA A 242 -11.34 -2.19 23.33
CA ALA A 242 -12.47 -1.93 24.21
C ALA A 242 -13.41 -3.13 24.36
N ASP A 243 -13.67 -3.85 23.25
CA ASP A 243 -14.71 -4.88 23.20
C ASP A 243 -14.45 -6.00 22.19
N HIS A 244 -13.34 -5.97 21.46
CA HIS A 244 -12.97 -6.94 20.41
C HIS A 244 -13.98 -7.12 19.26
N SER A 245 -15.10 -6.39 19.27
CA SER A 245 -16.22 -6.58 18.34
C SER A 245 -15.97 -5.93 16.97
N ASP A 246 -15.01 -5.02 16.90
CA ASP A 246 -14.66 -4.25 15.72
C ASP A 246 -13.26 -4.63 15.24
N VAL A 247 -13.25 -5.52 14.23
CA VAL A 247 -12.04 -5.97 13.54
C VAL A 247 -11.58 -4.88 12.56
N LYS A 248 -10.42 -4.28 12.85
CA LYS A 248 -9.84 -3.17 12.09
C LYS A 248 -9.10 -3.61 10.84
N ASP A 249 -8.47 -4.77 10.91
CA ASP A 249 -7.76 -5.37 9.78
C ASP A 249 -7.60 -6.88 10.00
N VAL A 250 -7.45 -7.62 8.90
CA VAL A 250 -7.25 -9.06 8.91
C VAL A 250 -6.21 -9.43 7.86
N VAL A 251 -5.15 -10.11 8.28
CA VAL A 251 -4.07 -10.55 7.40
C VAL A 251 -3.68 -11.97 7.76
N THR A 252 -3.59 -12.85 6.75
CA THR A 252 -3.03 -14.19 6.92
C THR A 252 -1.59 -14.19 6.38
N VAL A 253 -0.65 -14.66 7.19
CA VAL A 253 0.77 -14.72 6.84
C VAL A 253 1.35 -16.12 7.12
N PRO A 254 2.27 -16.61 6.27
CA PRO A 254 2.96 -17.86 6.54
C PRO A 254 3.87 -17.73 7.75
N LEU A 255 4.07 -18.84 8.47
CA LEU A 255 5.05 -18.92 9.54
C LEU A 255 6.44 -19.28 9.01
N ALA A 256 7.48 -18.78 9.66
CA ALA A 256 8.83 -19.28 9.52
C ALA A 256 9.02 -20.60 10.28
N SER A 257 10.15 -21.28 10.07
CA SER A 257 10.44 -22.58 10.70
C SER A 257 10.53 -22.53 12.23
N ASP A 258 10.71 -21.35 12.81
CA ASP A 258 10.74 -21.08 14.25
C ASP A 258 9.42 -20.47 14.76
N GLY A 259 8.38 -20.42 13.93
CA GLY A 259 7.09 -19.81 14.24
C GLY A 259 7.07 -18.29 14.15
N ALA A 260 8.15 -17.65 13.69
CA ALA A 260 8.14 -16.21 13.47
C ALA A 260 7.21 -15.82 12.30
N TYR A 261 6.59 -14.65 12.41
CA TYR A 261 5.82 -14.04 11.33
C TYR A 261 6.05 -12.53 11.29
N GLU A 262 5.87 -11.94 10.11
CA GLU A 262 5.99 -10.50 9.90
C GLU A 262 4.89 -10.02 8.94
N ILE A 263 4.21 -8.94 9.35
CA ILE A 263 3.28 -8.20 8.53
C ILE A 263 3.92 -6.84 8.27
N ALA A 264 4.38 -6.64 7.03
CA ALA A 264 5.02 -5.39 6.63
C ALA A 264 4.05 -4.20 6.58
N SER A 265 2.76 -4.46 6.42
CA SER A 265 1.75 -3.43 6.19
C SER A 265 0.36 -3.81 6.71
N LEU A 266 -0.03 -3.30 7.88
CA LEU A 266 -1.41 -3.31 8.35
C LEU A 266 -2.17 -2.05 7.90
N ASN A 267 -3.44 -2.21 7.57
CA ASN A 267 -4.37 -1.15 7.22
C ASN A 267 -5.05 -0.52 8.46
N VAL A 268 -4.29 -0.31 9.54
CA VAL A 268 -4.77 0.35 10.77
C VAL A 268 -4.00 1.63 11.07
N ALA A 269 -4.59 2.56 11.83
CA ALA A 269 -3.86 3.75 12.28
C ALA A 269 -2.79 3.36 13.30
N ALA A 270 -1.79 4.23 13.51
CA ALA A 270 -0.88 4.04 14.63
C ALA A 270 -1.68 4.14 15.94
N GLY A 271 -1.48 3.20 16.85
CA GLY A 271 -2.28 3.07 18.05
C GLY A 271 -1.99 1.80 18.83
N THR A 272 -2.73 1.61 19.92
CA THR A 272 -2.70 0.38 20.71
C THR A 272 -3.92 -0.46 20.39
N TYR A 273 -3.69 -1.73 20.08
CA TYR A 273 -4.69 -2.71 19.66
C TYR A 273 -4.53 -4.01 20.43
N ASP A 274 -5.58 -4.82 20.41
CA ASP A 274 -5.50 -6.23 20.83
C ASP A 274 -5.42 -7.07 19.55
N ILE A 275 -4.59 -8.13 19.57
CA ILE A 275 -4.24 -8.90 18.37
C ILE A 275 -4.71 -10.34 18.55
N ALA A 276 -5.74 -10.73 17.79
CA ALA A 276 -6.17 -12.13 17.72
C ALA A 276 -5.31 -12.89 16.71
N LEU A 277 -4.81 -14.05 17.14
CA LEU A 277 -4.00 -14.96 16.35
C LEU A 277 -4.73 -16.31 16.30
N LYS A 278 -5.04 -16.78 15.08
CA LYS A 278 -5.67 -18.08 14.83
C LYS A 278 -4.94 -18.80 13.69
N ALA A 279 -4.59 -20.06 13.88
CA ALA A 279 -4.06 -20.94 12.83
C ALA A 279 -5.16 -21.92 12.39
N SER A 280 -4.85 -22.97 11.63
CA SER A 280 -5.89 -23.81 11.01
C SER A 280 -6.79 -24.52 12.03
N HIS A 281 -6.23 -25.45 12.81
CA HIS A 281 -6.94 -26.23 13.83
C HIS A 281 -6.59 -25.85 15.27
N TRP A 282 -6.09 -24.62 15.45
CA TRP A 282 -5.79 -24.06 16.76
C TRP A 282 -6.78 -22.96 17.12
N LEU A 283 -7.14 -22.94 18.40
CA LEU A 283 -7.99 -21.93 19.02
C LEU A 283 -7.36 -20.54 18.96
N THR A 284 -8.20 -19.53 18.79
CA THR A 284 -7.83 -18.11 18.82
C THR A 284 -7.17 -17.75 20.13
N THR A 285 -6.07 -17.00 20.08
CA THR A 285 -5.43 -16.38 21.24
C THR A 285 -5.30 -14.87 21.04
N ILE A 286 -5.67 -14.07 22.03
CA ILE A 286 -5.62 -12.61 21.97
C ILE A 286 -4.44 -12.07 22.78
N VAL A 287 -3.52 -11.38 22.09
CA VAL A 287 -2.44 -10.61 22.70
C VAL A 287 -2.89 -9.16 22.89
N ARG A 288 -3.06 -8.75 24.15
CA ARG A 288 -3.57 -7.42 24.48
C ARG A 288 -2.50 -6.32 24.51
N GLY A 289 -2.90 -5.10 24.19
CA GLY A 289 -2.11 -3.88 24.41
C GLY A 289 -0.90 -3.73 23.47
N VAL A 290 -0.99 -4.26 22.25
CA VAL A 290 0.08 -4.19 21.26
C VAL A 290 0.09 -2.82 20.61
N THR A 291 1.18 -2.08 20.77
CA THR A 291 1.38 -0.78 20.12
C THR A 291 1.89 -0.97 18.71
N ILE A 292 1.19 -0.43 17.71
CA ILE A 292 1.49 -0.54 16.29
C ILE A 292 1.72 0.90 15.75
N PRO A 293 2.78 1.17 14.94
CA PRO A 293 3.77 0.26 14.35
C PRO A 293 4.80 -0.32 15.31
N GLY A 294 5.41 -1.42 14.85
CA GLY A 294 6.60 -2.01 15.45
C GLY A 294 6.32 -2.88 16.67
N GLY A 295 5.04 -3.09 16.99
CA GLY A 295 4.62 -3.99 18.04
C GLY A 295 5.01 -5.44 17.76
N THR A 296 5.02 -6.22 18.83
CA THR A 296 5.24 -7.65 18.77
C THR A 296 4.06 -8.36 19.45
N ALA A 297 3.47 -9.33 18.76
CA ALA A 297 2.41 -10.18 19.31
C ALA A 297 2.87 -11.64 19.31
N ASN A 298 3.31 -12.11 20.48
CA ASN A 298 3.73 -13.51 20.65
C ASN A 298 2.60 -14.30 21.32
N ALA A 299 2.34 -15.50 20.84
CA ALA A 299 1.30 -16.36 21.41
C ALA A 299 1.68 -17.84 21.34
N THR A 300 1.08 -18.63 22.23
CA THR A 300 1.02 -20.08 22.10
C THR A 300 -0.43 -20.44 21.80
N LEU A 301 -0.68 -21.03 20.63
CA LEU A 301 -2.03 -21.40 20.22
C LEU A 301 -2.35 -22.80 20.73
N ARG A 302 -3.58 -22.97 21.24
CA ARG A 302 -4.07 -24.22 21.82
C ARG A 302 -4.71 -25.06 20.72
N ASN A 303 -4.40 -26.34 20.68
CA ASN A 303 -4.71 -27.23 19.56
C ASN A 303 -6.07 -27.94 19.77
N GLY A 304 -6.68 -28.46 18.71
CA GLY A 304 -7.82 -29.40 18.78
C GLY A 304 -9.12 -28.94 18.12
N ASP A 305 -9.14 -27.77 17.47
CA ASP A 305 -10.28 -27.17 16.79
C ASP A 305 -10.31 -27.64 15.32
N VAL A 306 -10.58 -28.93 15.12
CA VAL A 306 -10.52 -29.61 13.81
C VAL A 306 -11.55 -29.05 12.84
N ASP A 307 -12.74 -28.67 13.33
CA ASP A 307 -13.81 -28.14 12.48
C ASP A 307 -13.79 -26.61 12.32
N GLY A 308 -12.96 -25.92 13.11
CA GLY A 308 -12.62 -24.50 12.97
C GLY A 308 -13.64 -23.55 13.60
N ASP A 309 -14.54 -24.04 14.46
CA ASP A 309 -15.57 -23.25 15.14
C ASP A 309 -15.07 -22.49 16.38
N ASP A 310 -13.78 -22.64 16.71
CA ASP A 310 -13.10 -22.02 17.85
C ASP A 310 -13.47 -22.62 19.23
N GLU A 311 -13.95 -23.86 19.25
CA GLU A 311 -14.17 -24.66 20.45
C GLU A 311 -13.76 -26.13 20.24
N VAL A 312 -13.10 -26.75 21.22
CA VAL A 312 -12.75 -28.18 21.13
C VAL A 312 -13.89 -29.03 21.70
N THR A 313 -14.66 -29.67 20.82
CA THR A 313 -15.88 -30.40 21.15
C THR A 313 -15.90 -31.86 20.67
N LEU A 314 -17.08 -32.48 20.75
CA LEU A 314 -17.32 -33.80 20.15
C LEU A 314 -17.42 -33.76 18.62
N PHE A 315 -17.62 -32.59 18.02
CA PHE A 315 -17.66 -32.45 16.56
C PHE A 315 -16.25 -32.61 15.97
N ASP A 316 -15.25 -31.99 16.59
CA ASP A 316 -13.82 -32.19 16.25
C ASP A 316 -13.41 -33.65 16.38
N PHE A 317 -13.84 -34.30 17.48
CA PHE A 317 -13.60 -35.72 17.67
C PHE A 317 -14.25 -36.57 16.57
N GLY A 318 -15.43 -36.19 16.08
CA GLY A 318 -16.10 -36.85 14.97
C GLY A 318 -15.29 -36.80 13.68
N GLU A 319 -14.74 -35.63 13.34
CA GLU A 319 -13.87 -35.43 12.18
C GLU A 319 -12.54 -36.21 12.32
N LEU A 320 -11.93 -36.21 13.50
CA LEU A 320 -10.75 -37.02 13.78
C LEU A 320 -11.01 -38.51 13.59
N VAL A 321 -12.12 -39.02 14.12
CA VAL A 321 -12.51 -40.44 13.96
C VAL A 321 -12.77 -40.79 12.50
N ALA A 322 -13.37 -39.88 11.72
CA ALA A 322 -13.60 -40.10 10.29
C ALA A 322 -12.28 -40.24 9.52
N ALA A 323 -11.24 -39.52 9.94
CA ALA A 323 -9.91 -39.55 9.34
C ALA A 323 -8.97 -40.58 9.97
N PHE A 324 -9.38 -41.30 11.02
CA PHE A 324 -8.48 -42.16 11.78
C PHE A 324 -7.77 -43.23 10.93
N GLY A 325 -6.45 -43.32 11.10
CA GLY A 325 -5.55 -44.23 10.39
C GLY A 325 -5.26 -43.84 8.94
N SER A 326 -5.61 -42.63 8.52
CA SER A 326 -5.33 -42.12 7.19
C SER A 326 -4.00 -41.37 7.13
N VAL A 327 -3.39 -41.37 5.94
CA VAL A 327 -2.20 -40.58 5.59
C VAL A 327 -2.47 -39.74 4.33
N PRO A 328 -1.62 -38.75 3.99
CA PRO A 328 -1.78 -37.97 2.76
C PRO A 328 -1.94 -38.85 1.51
N GLY A 329 -3.09 -38.67 0.84
CA GLY A 329 -3.46 -39.41 -0.38
C GLY A 329 -4.56 -40.45 -0.17
N ASP A 330 -4.86 -40.82 1.08
CA ASP A 330 -6.02 -41.65 1.38
C ASP A 330 -7.34 -40.87 1.19
N SER A 331 -8.42 -41.60 0.87
CA SER A 331 -9.70 -40.97 0.57
C SER A 331 -10.37 -40.29 1.77
N ASN A 332 -9.99 -40.70 2.98
CA ASN A 332 -10.50 -40.14 4.24
C ASN A 332 -9.46 -39.25 4.94
N TRP A 333 -8.36 -38.88 4.27
CA TRP A 333 -7.39 -37.94 4.82
C TRP A 333 -8.02 -36.59 5.11
N ASN A 334 -7.91 -36.14 6.36
CA ASN A 334 -8.22 -34.78 6.79
C ASN A 334 -6.94 -34.17 7.39
N PRO A 335 -6.29 -33.19 6.73
CA PRO A 335 -5.08 -32.57 7.27
C PRO A 335 -5.32 -31.79 8.57
N GLU A 336 -6.57 -31.41 8.87
CA GLU A 336 -6.90 -30.73 10.14
C GLU A 336 -7.08 -31.71 11.31
N ALA A 337 -7.14 -33.02 11.03
CA ALA A 337 -7.21 -34.06 12.06
C ALA A 337 -5.82 -34.63 12.44
N ASP A 338 -4.78 -34.28 11.69
CA ASP A 338 -3.35 -34.52 12.01
C ASP A 338 -2.86 -33.37 12.90
N LEU A 339 -3.20 -33.46 14.18
CA LEU A 339 -3.01 -32.40 15.18
C LEU A 339 -1.55 -32.31 15.64
N ASP A 340 -0.82 -33.43 15.65
CA ASP A 340 0.61 -33.42 16.02
C ASP A 340 1.53 -33.18 14.81
N GLY A 341 1.00 -33.29 13.59
CA GLY A 341 1.68 -32.93 12.34
C GLY A 341 2.68 -33.97 11.86
N ASP A 342 2.50 -35.23 12.23
CA ASP A 342 3.37 -36.34 11.84
C ASP A 342 3.00 -36.99 10.49
N GLU A 343 1.98 -36.46 9.82
CA GLU A 343 1.40 -36.93 8.55
C GLU A 343 0.61 -38.25 8.67
N GLU A 344 0.11 -38.62 9.85
CA GLU A 344 -0.80 -39.75 10.07
C GLU A 344 -1.83 -39.45 11.19
N VAL A 345 -3.13 -39.65 10.92
CA VAL A 345 -4.14 -39.45 11.97
C VAL A 345 -4.22 -40.66 12.89
N THR A 346 -3.78 -40.53 14.15
CA THR A 346 -3.64 -41.65 15.10
C THR A 346 -4.24 -41.38 16.49
N LEU A 347 -3.89 -42.23 17.46
CA LEU A 347 -4.22 -42.02 18.87
C LEU A 347 -3.41 -40.88 19.51
N PHE A 348 -2.31 -40.45 18.89
CA PHE A 348 -1.53 -39.32 19.39
C PHE A 348 -2.29 -38.00 19.18
N ASP A 349 -2.91 -37.81 18.01
CA ASP A 349 -3.82 -36.69 17.73
C ASP A 349 -5.02 -36.70 18.67
N PHE A 350 -5.61 -37.88 18.89
CA PHE A 350 -6.68 -38.02 19.88
C PHE A 350 -6.22 -37.59 21.28
N GLY A 351 -4.96 -37.86 21.64
CA GLY A 351 -4.37 -37.38 22.89
C GLY A 351 -4.31 -35.86 22.98
N VAL A 352 -3.97 -35.18 21.87
CA VAL A 352 -3.98 -33.71 21.76
C VAL A 352 -5.39 -33.14 21.87
N LEU A 353 -6.36 -33.74 21.19
CA LEU A 353 -7.76 -33.30 21.25
C LEU A 353 -8.32 -33.44 22.68
N VAL A 354 -8.10 -34.58 23.33
CA VAL A 354 -8.62 -34.83 24.69
C VAL A 354 -7.96 -33.93 25.74
N SER A 355 -6.68 -33.58 25.57
CA SER A 355 -6.00 -32.67 26.51
C SER A 355 -6.57 -31.25 26.46
N ASN A 356 -7.14 -30.86 25.31
CA ASN A 356 -7.75 -29.56 25.08
C ASN A 356 -9.29 -29.58 25.07
N PHE A 357 -9.92 -30.73 25.35
CA PHE A 357 -11.37 -30.87 25.27
C PHE A 357 -12.13 -29.88 26.15
N GLY A 358 -13.13 -29.22 25.57
CA GLY A 358 -13.96 -28.18 26.19
C GLY A 358 -13.28 -26.83 26.33
N GLN A 359 -12.11 -26.63 25.73
CA GLN A 359 -11.50 -25.30 25.61
C GLN A 359 -12.16 -24.51 24.48
N ILE A 360 -12.22 -23.19 24.68
CA ILE A 360 -12.75 -22.22 23.72
C ILE A 360 -11.63 -21.22 23.41
N GLY A 361 -11.59 -20.72 22.19
CA GLY A 361 -10.75 -19.60 21.79
C GLY A 361 -11.06 -18.32 22.57
N ASP A 362 -10.09 -17.43 22.60
CA ASP A 362 -10.26 -16.12 23.21
C ASP A 362 -11.28 -15.28 22.41
N GLN A 363 -12.13 -14.52 23.12
CA GLN A 363 -13.19 -13.67 22.54
C GLN A 363 -12.96 -12.19 22.84
#